data_AF-A0A2M7ZQ32-F1
#
_entry.id   AF-A0A2M7ZQ32-F1
#
_cell.length_a   1.000
_cell.length_b   1.000
_cell.length_c   1.000
_cell.angle_alpha   90.00
_cell.angle_beta   90.00
_cell.angle_gamma   90.00
#
_symmetry.space_group_name_H-M   'P 1'
#
loop_
_entity.id
_entity.type
_entity.pdbx_description
1 polymer ?
#
loop_
_entity_poly.entity_id
_entity_poly.type
_entity_poly.pdbx_seq_one_letter_code
_entity_poly.pdbx_strand_id
1 'polypeptide(L)'
;MCEMLGNQYYITKKFNLALSEFEKVLLKHPKNNCAKKKLVICNIKLGLIRKAFDDFYYLLMNNINCLLKCDFAKDECPCIEIIYDIESYQCKLNDFEKNLALGMLWISLNIEESIEYFNKVLNYERKFRKIFNVITKLNQIHNKKIRG
;
A
#
# COMPACT_ATOMS: atom_id res chain seq x y z
N MET A 1 7.31 -10.85 -20.10
CA MET A 1 6.97 -9.63 -20.89
C MET A 1 5.96 -8.73 -20.16
N CYS A 2 4.89 -9.27 -19.54
CA CYS A 2 3.89 -8.47 -18.80
C CYS A 2 4.47 -7.56 -17.69
N GLU A 3 5.53 -7.98 -16.99
CA GLU A 3 6.11 -7.19 -15.90
C GLU A 3 6.76 -5.88 -16.39
N MET A 4 7.51 -5.92 -17.50
CA MET A 4 8.10 -4.72 -18.10
C MET A 4 7.01 -3.75 -18.60
N LEU A 5 5.96 -4.28 -19.23
CA LEU A 5 4.84 -3.48 -19.72
C LEU A 5 4.04 -2.84 -18.57
N GLY A 6 3.75 -3.61 -17.53
CA GLY A 6 3.12 -3.11 -16.31
C GLY A 6 3.94 -2.00 -15.65
N ASN A 7 5.26 -2.15 -15.58
CA ASN A 7 6.16 -1.12 -15.07
C ASN A 7 6.11 0.16 -15.94
N GLN A 8 6.10 0.03 -17.27
CA GLN A 8 5.99 1.18 -18.16
C GLN A 8 4.68 1.96 -17.96
N TYR A 9 3.56 1.24 -17.84
CA TYR A 9 2.26 1.86 -17.52
C TYR A 9 2.25 2.51 -16.14
N TYR A 10 2.88 1.87 -15.16
CA TYR A 10 2.98 2.39 -13.80
C TYR A 10 3.73 3.73 -13.75
N ILE A 11 4.91 3.79 -14.38
CA ILE A 11 5.75 5.00 -14.45
C ILE A 11 5.02 6.13 -15.21
N THR A 12 4.32 5.78 -16.29
CA THR A 12 3.51 6.74 -17.07
C THR A 12 2.14 7.01 -16.46
N LYS A 13 1.90 6.60 -15.21
CA LYS A 13 0.68 6.85 -14.42
C LYS A 13 -0.62 6.30 -15.04
N LYS A 14 -0.52 5.32 -15.93
CA LYS A 14 -1.65 4.58 -16.52
C LYS A 14 -2.04 3.42 -15.61
N PHE A 15 -2.50 3.74 -14.40
CA PHE A 15 -2.73 2.77 -13.32
C PHE A 15 -3.73 1.67 -13.67
N ASN A 16 -4.75 1.97 -14.48
CA ASN A 16 -5.72 0.99 -14.98
C ASN A 16 -5.06 -0.07 -15.86
N LEU A 17 -4.14 0.33 -16.76
CA LEU A 17 -3.42 -0.59 -17.63
C LEU A 17 -2.34 -1.36 -16.85
N ALA A 18 -1.64 -0.66 -15.95
CA ALA A 18 -0.63 -1.26 -15.08
C ALA A 18 -1.24 -2.36 -14.20
N LEU A 19 -2.44 -2.13 -13.65
CA LEU A 19 -3.18 -3.10 -12.86
C LEU A 19 -3.37 -4.42 -13.62
N SER A 20 -3.89 -4.35 -14.85
CA SER A 20 -4.16 -5.54 -15.67
C SER A 20 -2.88 -6.34 -15.94
N GLU A 21 -1.76 -5.67 -16.22
CA GLU A 21 -0.49 -6.34 -16.46
C GLU A 21 0.10 -6.96 -15.19
N PHE A 22 0.01 -6.30 -14.04
CA PHE A 22 0.46 -6.88 -12.77
C PHE A 22 -0.40 -8.06 -12.33
N GLU A 23 -1.70 -8.06 -12.58
CA GLU A 23 -2.55 -9.23 -12.35
C GLU A 23 -2.09 -10.42 -13.19
N LYS A 24 -1.79 -10.22 -14.48
CA LYS A 24 -1.22 -11.27 -15.35
C LYS A 24 0.12 -11.81 -14.85
N VAL A 25 0.98 -10.93 -14.32
CA VAL A 25 2.26 -11.33 -13.71
C VAL A 25 1.99 -12.22 -12.49
N LEU A 26 1.08 -11.82 -11.61
CA LEU A 26 0.78 -12.56 -10.38
C LEU A 26 0.07 -13.89 -10.62
N LEU A 27 -0.67 -14.03 -11.73
CA LEU A 27 -1.22 -15.34 -12.15
C LEU A 27 -0.09 -16.35 -12.45
N LYS A 28 1.02 -15.90 -13.05
CA LYS A 28 2.17 -16.76 -13.37
C LYS A 28 3.17 -16.87 -12.23
N HIS A 29 3.31 -15.80 -11.45
CA HIS A 29 4.29 -15.65 -10.39
C HIS A 29 3.62 -15.08 -9.13
N PRO A 30 2.79 -15.87 -8.42
CA PRO A 30 1.99 -15.38 -7.29
C PRO A 30 2.81 -14.88 -6.10
N LYS A 31 4.08 -15.26 -6.02
CA LYS A 31 5.04 -14.83 -4.99
C LYS A 31 5.84 -13.57 -5.39
N ASN A 32 5.56 -12.94 -6.54
CA ASN A 32 6.23 -11.70 -6.94
C ASN A 32 5.74 -10.53 -6.08
N ASN A 33 6.45 -10.27 -4.97
CA ASN A 33 6.11 -9.22 -4.02
C ASN A 33 6.24 -7.80 -4.62
N CYS A 34 7.15 -7.60 -5.58
CA CYS A 34 7.31 -6.31 -6.25
C CYS A 34 6.07 -5.97 -7.09
N ALA A 35 5.61 -6.92 -7.92
CA ALA A 35 4.38 -6.76 -8.69
C ALA A 35 3.17 -6.55 -7.78
N LYS A 36 3.06 -7.31 -6.68
CA LYS A 36 1.97 -7.16 -5.71
C LYS A 36 2.01 -5.80 -5.00
N LYS A 37 3.17 -5.27 -4.63
CA LYS A 37 3.32 -3.93 -4.06
C LYS A 37 2.83 -2.86 -5.04
N LYS A 38 3.22 -2.94 -6.32
CA LYS A 38 2.75 -2.01 -7.35
C LYS A 38 1.25 -2.15 -7.60
N LEU A 39 0.70 -3.36 -7.51
CA LEU A 39 -0.73 -3.62 -7.58
C LEU A 39 -1.51 -2.93 -6.44
N VAL A 40 -1.00 -2.95 -5.20
CA VAL A 40 -1.58 -2.19 -4.07
C VAL A 40 -1.70 -0.72 -4.43
N ILE A 41 -0.63 -0.11 -4.95
CA ILE A 41 -0.64 1.30 -5.34
C ILE A 41 -1.63 1.58 -6.48
N CYS A 42 -1.69 0.71 -7.50
CA CYS A 42 -2.67 0.84 -8.59
C CYS A 42 -4.10 0.77 -8.06
N ASN A 43 -4.40 -0.19 -7.17
CA ASN A 43 -5.70 -0.32 -6.54
C ASN A 43 -6.07 0.95 -5.73
N ILE A 44 -5.14 1.53 -4.98
CA ILE A 44 -5.37 2.79 -4.25
C ILE A 44 -5.75 3.91 -5.22
N LYS A 45 -4.97 4.10 -6.29
CA LYS A 45 -5.24 5.15 -7.30
C LYS A 45 -6.57 4.99 -8.02
N LEU A 46 -7.05 3.75 -8.15
CA LEU A 46 -8.34 3.45 -8.78
C LEU A 46 -9.51 3.43 -7.78
N GLY A 47 -9.27 3.74 -6.50
CA GLY A 47 -10.30 3.72 -5.46
C GLY A 47 -10.71 2.32 -5.00
N LEU A 48 -9.99 1.27 -5.40
CA LEU A 48 -10.23 -0.12 -5.01
C LEU A 48 -9.60 -0.44 -3.64
N ILE A 49 -9.95 0.36 -2.63
CA ILE A 49 -9.22 0.44 -1.36
C ILE A 49 -9.25 -0.87 -0.56
N ARG A 50 -10.38 -1.58 -0.56
CA ARG A 50 -10.48 -2.89 0.13
C ARG A 50 -9.57 -3.94 -0.52
N LYS A 51 -9.51 -3.99 -1.85
CA LYS A 51 -8.63 -4.91 -2.60
C LYS A 51 -7.16 -4.57 -2.36
N ALA A 52 -6.82 -3.27 -2.38
CA ALA A 52 -5.49 -2.79 -2.00
C ALA A 52 -5.10 -3.28 -0.59
N PHE A 53 -6.02 -3.18 0.36
CA PHE A 53 -5.77 -3.60 1.74
C PHE A 53 -5.56 -5.10 1.88
N ASP A 54 -6.28 -5.95 1.14
CA ASP A 54 -6.06 -7.40 1.18
C ASP A 54 -4.67 -7.80 0.66
N ASP A 55 -4.23 -7.21 -0.45
CA ASP A 55 -2.88 -7.43 -0.98
C ASP A 55 -1.80 -6.86 -0.06
N PHE A 56 -2.02 -5.67 0.50
CA PHE A 56 -1.14 -5.07 1.49
C PHE A 56 -1.00 -5.94 2.74
N TYR A 57 -2.12 -6.41 3.29
CA TYR A 57 -2.16 -7.26 4.46
C TYR A 57 -1.38 -8.56 4.23
N TYR A 58 -1.54 -9.16 3.04
CA TYR A 58 -0.73 -10.32 2.64
C TYR A 58 0.76 -10.00 2.66
N LEU A 59 1.19 -8.89 2.06
CA LEU A 59 2.61 -8.49 2.04
C LEU A 59 3.15 -8.24 3.46
N LEU A 60 2.38 -7.54 4.29
CA LEU A 60 2.75 -7.21 5.66
C LEU A 60 2.98 -8.45 6.52
N MET A 61 2.13 -9.47 6.37
CA MET A 61 2.20 -10.69 7.16
C MET A 61 3.29 -11.65 6.67
N ASN A 62 3.53 -11.72 5.36
CA ASN A 62 4.41 -12.73 4.77
C ASN A 62 5.82 -12.22 4.44
N ASN A 63 5.97 -10.96 4.02
CA ASN A 63 7.27 -10.38 3.70
C ASN A 63 7.24 -8.85 3.80
N ILE A 64 7.30 -8.33 5.01
CA ILE A 64 7.21 -6.89 5.23
C ILE A 64 8.35 -6.07 4.59
N ASN A 65 9.52 -6.67 4.38
CA ASN A 65 10.67 -5.96 3.85
C ASN A 65 10.39 -5.35 2.47
N CYS A 66 9.47 -5.93 1.68
CA CYS A 66 9.06 -5.34 0.41
C CYS A 66 8.27 -4.03 0.57
N LEU A 67 7.51 -3.87 1.66
CA LEU A 67 6.77 -2.64 1.95
C LEU A 67 7.71 -1.56 2.49
N LEU A 68 8.66 -1.92 3.35
CA LEU A 68 9.56 -0.97 3.99
C LEU A 68 10.69 -0.48 3.08
N LYS A 69 11.18 -1.33 2.17
CA LYS A 69 12.18 -0.93 1.17
C LYS A 69 11.45 -0.23 0.03
N CYS A 70 11.34 1.10 0.11
CA CYS A 70 11.16 1.96 -1.06
C CYS A 70 12.53 2.56 -1.36
N ASP A 71 13.16 2.10 -2.44
CA ASP A 71 14.31 2.82 -2.95
C ASP A 71 13.77 3.93 -3.86
N PHE A 72 13.50 5.11 -3.32
CA PHE A 72 12.87 6.21 -4.06
C PHE A 72 13.61 6.56 -5.36
N ALA A 73 14.92 6.29 -5.41
CA ALA A 73 15.75 6.49 -6.60
C ALA A 73 15.60 5.39 -7.67
N LYS A 74 15.14 4.17 -7.30
CA LYS A 74 14.99 3.04 -8.24
C LYS A 74 13.55 2.66 -8.53
N ASP A 75 12.64 2.87 -7.58
CA ASP A 75 11.26 2.40 -7.64
C ASP A 75 10.28 3.44 -8.21
N GLU A 76 10.71 4.70 -8.37
CA GLU A 76 9.87 5.84 -8.79
C GLU A 76 8.50 5.80 -8.09
N CYS A 77 8.45 5.58 -6.76
CA CYS A 77 7.17 5.40 -6.09
C CYS A 77 6.35 6.70 -6.13
N PRO A 78 5.13 6.71 -6.70
CA PRO A 78 4.23 7.86 -6.66
C PRO A 78 3.60 8.07 -5.27
N CYS A 79 4.09 7.38 -4.23
CA CYS A 79 3.55 7.35 -2.88
C CYS A 79 3.26 8.77 -2.32
N ILE A 80 4.22 9.68 -2.42
CA ILE A 80 4.10 11.06 -1.89
C ILE A 80 3.03 11.85 -2.64
N GLU A 81 3.03 11.79 -3.98
CA GLU A 81 2.01 12.43 -4.81
C GLU A 81 0.61 11.90 -4.48
N ILE A 82 0.48 10.58 -4.29
CA ILE A 82 -0.80 9.96 -3.93
C ILE A 82 -1.27 10.40 -2.56
N ILE A 83 -0.37 10.53 -1.58
CA ILE A 83 -0.71 11.06 -0.25
C ILE A 83 -1.27 12.47 -0.38
N TYR A 84 -0.58 13.37 -1.09
CA TYR A 84 -1.06 14.73 -1.32
C TYR A 84 -2.43 14.75 -2.01
N ASP A 85 -2.65 13.91 -3.01
CA ASP A 85 -3.95 13.81 -3.69
C ASP A 85 -5.06 13.38 -2.74
N ILE A 86 -4.79 12.40 -1.86
CA ILE A 86 -5.79 11.87 -0.92
C ILE A 86 -6.10 12.87 0.20
N GLU A 87 -5.09 13.59 0.69
CA GLU A 87 -5.24 14.62 1.72
C GLU A 87 -5.91 15.89 1.16
N SER A 88 -5.87 16.09 -0.16
CA SER A 88 -6.58 17.19 -0.80
C SER A 88 -8.11 17.06 -0.69
N TYR A 89 -8.81 18.21 -0.64
CA TYR A 89 -10.27 18.28 -0.57
C TYR A 89 -11.00 17.64 -1.76
N GLN A 90 -10.31 17.36 -2.87
CA GLN A 90 -10.91 16.83 -4.10
C GLN A 90 -10.97 15.29 -4.14
N CYS A 91 -10.45 14.60 -3.12
CA CYS A 91 -10.45 13.14 -3.05
C CYS A 91 -11.86 12.58 -2.82
N LYS A 92 -12.30 11.69 -3.73
CA LYS A 92 -13.64 11.06 -3.72
C LYS A 92 -13.80 9.94 -2.69
N LEU A 93 -12.72 9.52 -2.03
CA LEU A 93 -12.76 8.47 -1.01
C LEU A 93 -13.51 8.97 0.23
N ASN A 94 -14.27 8.09 0.88
CA ASN A 94 -14.82 8.40 2.20
C ASN A 94 -13.72 8.38 3.28
N ASP A 95 -14.01 8.88 4.47
CA ASP A 95 -12.98 9.00 5.52
C ASP A 95 -12.37 7.65 5.94
N PHE A 96 -13.16 6.58 5.94
CA PHE A 96 -12.64 5.23 6.21
C PHE A 96 -11.63 4.82 5.15
N GLU A 97 -11.97 4.98 3.88
CA GLU A 97 -11.11 4.65 2.74
C GLU A 97 -9.85 5.52 2.68
N LYS A 98 -9.99 6.81 2.98
CA LYS A 98 -8.86 7.74 3.09
C LYS A 98 -7.87 7.27 4.16
N ASN A 99 -8.36 7.04 5.38
CA ASN A 99 -7.51 6.58 6.48
C ASN A 99 -6.86 5.23 6.17
N LEU A 100 -7.59 4.31 5.51
CA LEU A 100 -7.02 3.01 5.13
C LEU A 100 -5.92 3.16 4.06
N ALA A 101 -6.15 3.98 3.05
CA ALA A 101 -5.18 4.26 1.99
C ALA A 101 -3.93 4.95 2.53
N LEU A 102 -4.09 5.99 3.36
CA LEU A 102 -2.99 6.71 3.99
C LEU A 102 -2.18 5.80 4.89
N GLY A 103 -2.83 4.96 5.71
CA GLY A 103 -2.14 3.96 6.53
C GLY A 103 -1.25 3.02 5.69
N MET A 104 -1.72 2.58 4.53
CA MET A 104 -0.92 1.74 3.62
C MET A 104 0.24 2.49 2.96
N LEU A 105 0.05 3.75 2.55
CA LEU A 105 1.06 4.54 1.84
C LEU A 105 2.18 5.03 2.76
N TRP A 106 1.84 5.40 4.00
CA TRP A 106 2.80 5.92 4.95
C TRP A 106 3.80 4.87 5.44
N ILE A 107 3.54 3.56 5.31
CA ILE A 107 4.40 2.50 5.86
C ILE A 107 5.88 2.61 5.46
N SER A 108 6.15 3.05 4.22
CA SER A 108 7.52 3.18 3.70
C SER A 108 8.17 4.52 4.02
N LEU A 109 7.36 5.52 4.38
CA LEU A 109 7.79 6.90 4.64
C LEU A 109 7.94 7.15 6.14
N ASN A 110 6.90 6.86 6.91
CA ASN A 110 6.85 6.99 8.36
C ASN A 110 5.90 5.93 8.94
N ILE A 111 6.46 4.99 9.72
CA ILE A 111 5.69 3.91 10.34
C ILE A 111 4.74 4.46 11.42
N GLU A 112 5.10 5.53 12.13
CA GLU A 112 4.26 6.14 13.16
C GLU A 112 2.99 6.73 12.55
N GLU A 113 3.14 7.51 11.48
CA GLU A 113 2.01 8.04 10.69
C GLU A 113 1.12 6.90 10.16
N SER A 114 1.74 5.85 9.62
CA SER A 114 1.02 4.65 9.16
C SER A 114 0.16 4.06 10.28
N ILE A 115 0.71 3.91 11.49
CA ILE A 115 -0.01 3.42 12.67
C ILE A 115 -1.14 4.38 13.06
N GLU A 116 -0.91 5.69 13.07
CA GLU A 116 -1.94 6.68 13.40
C GLU A 116 -3.15 6.58 12.47
N TYR A 117 -2.91 6.49 11.16
CA TYR A 117 -3.98 6.33 10.19
C TYR A 117 -4.74 5.01 10.38
N PHE A 118 -4.07 3.90 10.67
CA PHE A 118 -4.76 2.65 10.99
C PHE A 118 -5.55 2.72 12.30
N ASN A 119 -5.10 3.47 13.31
CA ASN A 119 -5.88 3.73 14.51
C ASN A 119 -7.16 4.52 14.20
N LYS A 120 -7.11 5.53 13.31
CA LYS A 120 -8.30 6.26 12.85
C LYS A 120 -9.32 5.31 12.21
N VAL A 121 -8.89 4.28 11.48
CA VAL A 121 -9.80 3.26 10.89
C VAL A 121 -10.60 2.50 11.95
N LEU A 122 -10.01 2.21 13.13
CA LEU A 122 -10.69 1.50 14.22
C LEU A 122 -11.90 2.27 14.77
N ASN A 123 -11.96 3.59 14.60
CA ASN A 123 -13.11 4.39 15.01
C ASN A 123 -14.37 4.10 14.19
N TYR A 124 -14.21 3.65 12.94
CA TYR A 124 -15.31 3.35 12.03
C TYR A 124 -15.72 1.87 12.12
N GLU A 125 -14.75 0.96 12.12
CA GLU A 125 -15.00 -0.49 12.16
C GLU A 125 -14.18 -1.17 13.28
N ARG A 126 -14.68 -1.12 14.51
CA ARG A 126 -14.02 -1.71 15.69
C ARG A 126 -13.79 -3.23 15.59
N LYS A 127 -14.49 -3.94 14.71
CA LYS A 127 -14.39 -5.40 14.54
C LYS A 127 -13.45 -5.83 13.42
N PHE A 128 -12.72 -4.90 12.79
CA PHE A 128 -11.80 -5.26 11.71
C PHE A 128 -10.51 -5.88 12.26
N ARG A 129 -10.56 -7.18 12.59
CA ARG A 129 -9.44 -7.97 13.14
C ARG A 129 -8.14 -7.81 12.35
N LYS A 130 -8.25 -7.62 11.03
CA LYS A 130 -7.09 -7.36 10.17
C LYS A 130 -6.38 -6.04 10.52
N ILE A 131 -7.10 -4.94 10.82
CA ILE A 131 -6.47 -3.67 11.25
C ILE A 131 -5.69 -3.88 12.55
N PHE A 132 -6.28 -4.56 13.53
CA PHE A 132 -5.60 -4.83 14.80
C PHE A 132 -4.29 -5.61 14.60
N ASN A 133 -4.31 -6.61 13.73
CA ASN A 133 -3.12 -7.37 13.37
C ASN A 133 -2.06 -6.49 12.68
N VAL A 134 -2.48 -5.58 11.79
CA VAL A 134 -1.60 -4.61 11.14
C VAL A 134 -0.91 -3.72 12.17
N ILE A 135 -1.67 -3.05 13.03
CA ILE A 135 -1.14 -2.15 14.07
C ILE A 135 -0.16 -2.90 14.98
N THR A 136 -0.56 -4.09 15.45
CA THR A 136 0.29 -4.94 16.30
C THR A 136 1.61 -5.27 15.62
N LYS A 137 1.56 -5.65 14.33
CA LYS A 137 2.75 -5.97 13.55
C LYS A 137 3.65 -4.73 13.42
N LEU A 138 3.10 -3.58 13.01
CA LEU A 138 3.83 -2.32 12.84
C LEU A 138 4.53 -1.87 14.12
N ASN A 139 3.84 -1.94 15.27
CA ASN A 139 4.42 -1.64 16.58
C ASN A 139 5.62 -2.53 16.91
N GLN A 140 5.56 -3.84 16.60
CA GLN A 140 6.70 -4.74 16.82
C GLN A 140 7.93 -4.33 16.00
N ILE A 141 7.74 -3.82 14.78
CA ILE A 141 8.84 -3.41 13.90
C ILE A 141 9.40 -2.07 14.35
N HIS A 142 8.54 -1.12 14.67
CA HIS A 142 8.92 0.19 15.16
C HIS A 142 9.81 0.06 16.42
N ASN A 143 9.36 -0.75 17.38
CA ASN A 143 10.12 -1.02 18.61
C ASN A 143 11.46 -1.74 18.38
N LYS A 144 11.56 -2.57 17.33
CA LYS A 144 12.83 -3.23 16.96
C LYS A 144 13.83 -2.26 16.33
N LYS A 145 13.36 -1.27 15.55
CA LYS A 145 14.22 -0.25 14.93
C LYS A 145 14.79 0.75 15.94
N ILE A 146 14.08 1.02 17.05
CA ILE A 146 14.56 1.94 18.09
C ILE A 146 15.65 1.32 18.98
N ARG A 147 15.68 -0.02 19.09
CA ARG A 147 16.58 -0.74 20.01
C ARG A 147 17.86 -1.29 19.37
N GLY A 148 18.04 -1.17 18.06
CA GLY A 148 19.20 -1.68 17.33
C GLY A 148 19.90 -0.56 16.59
#